data_AF-A0A3D4QZ36-F1
#
_entry.id   AF-A0A3D4QZ36-F1
#
_cell.length_a   1.000
_cell.length_b   1.000
_cell.length_c   1.000
_cell.angle_alpha   90.00
_cell.angle_beta   90.00
_cell.angle_gamma   90.00
#
_symmetry.space_group_name_H-M   'P 1'
#
loop_
_entity.id
_entity.type
_entity.pdbx_description
1 polymer ?
#
loop_
_entity_poly.entity_id
_entity_poly.type
_entity_poly.pdbx_seq_one_letter_code
_entity_poly.pdbx_strand_id
1 'polypeptide(L)' 'NAHGTSTPYNDKFETAGIKSVFGDHAYKVPISSTKSMTGHLLGAAGGIEAIIMVKAIEDQFIPPTISYETPDPECDLD' A
#
# COMPACT_ATOMS: atom_id res chain seq x y z
N ASN A 1 -1.91 2.15 3.27
CA ASN A 1 -1.27 0.87 3.63
C ASN A 1 -1.97 -0.26 2.90
N ALA A 2 -1.57 -0.46 1.65
CA ALA A 2 -2.04 -1.54 0.80
C ALA A 2 -1.53 -2.90 1.31
N HIS A 3 -2.17 -3.98 0.89
CA HIS A 3 -1.64 -5.33 1.06
C HIS A 3 -0.27 -5.46 0.40
N GLY A 4 -0.10 -5.00 -0.84
CA GLY A 4 1.18 -4.71 -1.50
C GLY A 4 2.26 -5.75 -1.24
N THR A 5 2.09 -6.94 -1.81
CA THR A 5 2.98 -8.09 -1.58
C THR A 5 4.15 -8.16 -2.54
N SER A 6 4.27 -7.20 -3.47
CA SER A 6 5.27 -7.21 -4.54
C SER A 6 5.11 -8.42 -5.45
N THR A 7 3.86 -8.79 -5.74
CA THR A 7 3.55 -9.87 -6.68
C THR A 7 2.68 -9.34 -7.84
N PRO A 8 3.03 -9.65 -9.10
CA PRO A 8 2.43 -8.97 -10.26
C PRO A 8 0.90 -8.99 -10.29
N TYR A 9 0.30 -10.15 -10.00
CA TYR A 9 -1.15 -10.26 -10.01
C TYR A 9 -1.82 -9.60 -8.81
N ASN A 10 -1.25 -9.74 -7.61
CA ASN A 10 -1.86 -9.18 -6.41
C ASN A 10 -1.91 -7.64 -6.50
N ASP A 11 -0.80 -7.01 -6.83
CA ASP A 11 -0.69 -5.56 -6.77
C ASP A 11 -1.52 -4.90 -7.89
N LYS A 12 -1.58 -5.53 -9.07
CA LYS A 12 -2.51 -5.17 -10.15
C LYS A 12 -3.97 -5.25 -9.72
N PHE A 13 -4.39 -6.37 -9.13
CA PHE A 13 -5.79 -6.55 -8.74
C PHE A 13 -6.17 -5.71 -7.52
N GLU A 14 -5.22 -5.44 -6.63
CA GLU A 14 -5.41 -4.49 -5.54
C GLU A 14 -5.62 -3.07 -6.06
N THR A 15 -4.79 -2.63 -7.02
CA THR A 15 -4.96 -1.34 -7.72
C THR A 15 -6.32 -1.25 -8.40
N ALA A 16 -6.70 -2.28 -9.16
CA ALA A 16 -8.01 -2.34 -9.82
C ALA A 16 -9.17 -2.31 -8.80
N GLY A 17 -9.02 -3.01 -7.66
CA GLY A 17 -9.98 -3.00 -6.57
C GLY A 17 -10.16 -1.60 -5.98
N ILE A 18 -9.06 -0.90 -5.69
CA ILE A 18 -9.09 0.48 -5.19
C ILE A 18 -9.80 1.40 -6.20
N LYS A 19 -9.43 1.34 -7.50
CA LYS A 19 -10.11 2.10 -8.56
C LYS A 19 -11.59 1.79 -8.67
N SER A 20 -11.99 0.52 -8.52
CA SER A 20 -13.40 0.13 -8.62
C SER A 20 -14.28 0.76 -7.54
N VAL A 21 -13.71 1.01 -6.35
CA VAL A 21 -14.44 1.58 -5.20
C VAL A 21 -14.38 3.10 -5.21
N PHE A 22 -13.22 3.68 -5.49
CA PHE A 22 -13.00 5.13 -5.39
C PHE A 22 -13.15 5.88 -6.72
N GLY A 23 -13.20 5.19 -7.85
CA GLY A 23 -13.25 5.81 -9.18
C GLY A 23 -12.09 6.79 -9.39
N ASP A 24 -12.38 7.95 -9.99
CA ASP A 24 -11.40 9.02 -10.22
C ASP A 24 -10.78 9.56 -8.91
N HIS A 25 -11.43 9.37 -7.76
CA HIS A 25 -10.87 9.79 -6.48
C HIS A 25 -9.66 8.94 -6.06
N ALA A 26 -9.49 7.73 -6.62
CA ALA A 26 -8.36 6.86 -6.33
C ALA A 26 -7.01 7.58 -6.53
N TYR A 27 -6.89 8.40 -7.59
CA TYR A 27 -5.70 9.19 -7.93
C TYR A 27 -5.40 10.36 -6.97
N LYS A 28 -6.25 10.57 -5.96
CA LYS A 28 -6.06 11.60 -4.92
C LYS A 28 -5.76 11.00 -3.56
N VAL A 29 -5.83 9.67 -3.42
CA VAL A 29 -5.57 8.96 -2.18
C VAL A 29 -4.13 8.45 -2.21
N PRO A 30 -3.25 8.88 -1.29
CA PRO A 30 -1.89 8.34 -1.24
C PRO A 30 -1.92 6.83 -0.93
N ILE A 31 -1.31 6.02 -1.79
CA ILE A 31 -1.19 4.57 -1.60
C ILE A 31 0.27 4.20 -1.33
N SER A 32 0.50 3.50 -0.22
CA SER A 32 1.81 2.94 0.13
C SER A 32 1.66 1.59 0.82
N SER A 33 2.73 0.79 0.87
CA SER A 33 2.77 -0.51 1.57
C SER A 33 3.95 -0.60 2.53
N THR A 34 3.64 -0.85 3.82
CA THR A 34 4.66 -0.99 4.86
C THR A 34 5.45 -2.29 4.78
N LYS A 35 4.98 -3.26 3.98
CA LYS A 35 5.71 -4.53 3.75
C LYS A 35 7.03 -4.32 3.02
N SER A 36 7.20 -3.23 2.29
CA SER A 36 8.51 -2.89 1.68
C SER A 36 9.61 -2.67 2.73
N MET A 37 9.26 -2.25 3.95
CA MET A 37 10.17 -2.09 5.09
C MET A 37 10.26 -3.36 5.95
N THR A 38 9.13 -4.02 6.20
CA THR A 38 9.03 -5.07 7.22
C THR A 38 9.04 -6.49 6.66
N GLY A 39 8.94 -6.65 5.35
CA GLY A 39 8.62 -7.91 4.69
C GLY A 39 7.18 -8.36 4.94
N HIS A 40 6.81 -9.50 4.33
CA HIS A 40 5.50 -10.11 4.51
C HIS A 40 5.47 -11.03 5.74
N LEU A 41 5.01 -10.50 6.87
CA LEU A 41 5.02 -11.18 8.17
C LEU A 41 3.90 -12.22 8.37
N LEU A 42 3.34 -12.74 7.28
CA LEU A 42 2.29 -13.77 7.28
C LEU A 42 1.15 -13.42 8.26
N GLY A 43 0.84 -14.30 9.22
CA GLY A 43 -0.23 -14.11 10.20
C GLY A 43 -0.06 -12.89 11.11
N ALA A 44 1.16 -12.33 11.23
CA ALA A 44 1.41 -11.13 12.02
C ALA A 44 1.23 -9.82 11.23
N ALA A 45 1.07 -9.88 9.90
CA ALA A 45 1.04 -8.70 9.04
C ALA A 45 -0.05 -7.70 9.48
N GLY A 46 -1.29 -8.15 9.64
CA GLY A 46 -2.39 -7.26 10.01
C GLY A 46 -2.19 -6.54 11.36
N GLY A 47 -1.59 -7.22 12.35
CA GLY A 47 -1.35 -6.63 13.67
C GLY A 47 -0.30 -5.52 13.64
N ILE A 48 0.84 -5.77 12.97
CA ILE A 48 1.91 -4.77 12.85
C ILE A 48 1.48 -3.60 11.97
N GLU A 49 0.80 -3.88 10.86
CA GLU A 49 0.31 -2.84 9.94
C GLU A 49 -0.74 -1.93 10.60
N ALA A 50 -1.60 -2.48 11.46
CA ALA A 50 -2.54 -1.70 12.25
C ALA A 50 -1.84 -0.75 13.24
N ILE A 51 -0.80 -1.25 13.94
CA ILE A 51 0.01 -0.41 14.85
C ILE A 51 0.68 0.72 14.06
N ILE A 52 1.27 0.42 12.90
CA ILE A 52 1.90 1.43 12.05
C ILE A 52 0.88 2.48 11.60
N MET A 53 -0.36 2.09 11.27
CA MET A 53 -1.42 3.05 10.89
C MET A 53 -1.87 3.94 12.04
N VAL A 54 -1.98 3.41 13.27
CA VAL A 54 -2.25 4.24 14.45
C VAL A 54 -1.14 5.28 14.64
N LYS A 55 0.13 4.85 14.53
CA LYS A 55 1.28 5.75 14.62
C LYS A 55 1.33 6.78 13.49
N ALA A 56 1.01 6.38 12.26
CA ALA A 56 0.93 7.27 11.10
C ALA A 56 -0.09 8.41 11.32
N ILE A 57 -1.25 8.10 11.91
CA ILE A 57 -2.26 9.10 12.26
C ILE A 57 -1.78 9.99 13.41
N GLU A 58 -1.25 9.40 14.48
CA GLU A 58 -0.75 10.14 15.66
C GLU A 58 0.35 11.14 15.26
N ASP A 59 1.27 10.69 14.41
CA ASP A 59 2.44 11.47 14.00
C ASP A 59 2.17 12.33 12.73
N GLN A 60 0.94 12.30 12.20
CA GLN A 60 0.52 13.01 10.97
C GLN A 60 1.46 12.77 9.79
N PHE A 61 1.88 11.53 9.61
CA PHE A 61 2.87 11.10 8.63
C PHE A 61 2.39 9.86 7.87
N ILE A 62 2.59 9.85 6.55
CA ILE A 62 2.29 8.69 5.71
C ILE A 62 3.60 7.93 5.44
N PRO A 63 3.75 6.67 5.90
CA PRO A 63 4.94 5.88 5.60
C PRO A 63 5.10 5.68 4.09
N PRO A 64 6.29 5.89 3.52
CA PRO A 64 6.53 5.66 2.10
C PRO A 64 6.62 4.16 1.80
N THR A 65 6.49 3.80 0.53
CA THR A 65 6.95 2.49 0.02
C THR A 65 8.44 2.62 -0.33
N ILE A 66 9.33 1.84 0.30
CA ILE A 66 10.75 1.84 -0.06
C ILE A 66 11.03 0.89 -1.23
N SER A 67 12.22 1.04 -1.82
CA SER A 67 12.68 0.22 -2.97
C SER A 67 11.82 0.36 -4.23
N TYR A 68 11.03 1.41 -4.32
CA TYR A 68 10.22 1.73 -5.48
C TYR A 68 10.98 2.70 -6.41
N GLU A 69 11.61 2.14 -7.44
CA GLU A 69 12.43 2.91 -8.40
C GLU A 69 11.85 2.90 -9.81
N THR A 70 11.15 1.83 -10.18
CA THR A 70 10.57 1.63 -11.52
C THR A 70 9.07 1.42 -11.37
N PRO A 71 8.25 2.40 -11.80
CA PRO A 71 6.80 2.26 -11.74
C PRO A 71 6.27 1.11 -12.59
N ASP A 72 5.27 0.41 -12.05
CA ASP A 72 4.51 -0.58 -12.80
C ASP A 72 3.32 0.12 -13.50
N PRO A 73 3.23 0.09 -14.84
CA PRO A 73 2.13 0.74 -15.57
C PRO A 73 0.74 0.16 -15.23
N GLU A 74 0.66 -1.02 -14.61
CA GLU A 74 -0.60 -1.61 -14.15
C GLU A 74 -0.96 -1.22 -12.70
N CYS A 75 -0.05 -0.54 -11.98
CA CYS A 75 -0.19 -0.10 -10.59
C CYS A 75 0.15 1.40 -10.44
N ASP A 76 -0.71 2.27 -10.96
CA ASP A 76 -0.51 3.72 -11.15
C ASP A 76 -1.18 4.61 -10.07
N LEU A 77 -1.26 4.16 -8.82
CA LEU A 77 -2.00 4.82 -7.73
C LEU A 77 -1.14 5.39 -6.59
N ASP A 78 0.15 5.54 -6.80
CA ASP A 78 1.17 5.94 -5.83
C ASP A 78 1.47 7.46 -5.78
#